data_AF-A0A7C1ZSX5-F1
#
_entry.id   AF-A0A7C1ZSX5-F1
#
_cell.length_a   1.000
_cell.length_b   1.000
_cell.length_c   1.000
_cell.angle_alpha   90.00
_cell.angle_beta   90.00
_cell.angle_gamma   90.00
#
_symmetry.space_group_name_H-M   'P 1'
#
loop_
_entity.id
_entity.type
_entity.pdbx_description
1 polymer ?
#
loop_
_entity_poly.entity_id
_entity_poly.type
_entity_poly.pdbx_seq_one_letter_code
_entity_poly.pdbx_strand_id
1 'polypeptide(L)'
;MLASRPGPVVLDGRGEKAYWGEAVNAARGGHIAGADHFPADRLRAAVAAGKALGPQTEGAIVYARDAVDGIAYMTLITAGTGRRVRVYPGGWAEWAANGGLPADAVSYPPPPPASPTPPRAAAPAPVPWRYVAATGVMGAFLGVVLVMAALRMFKPRKAA
;
A
#
# COMPACT_ATOMS: atom_id res chain seq x y z
N MET A 1 -2.78 11.04 -5.03
CA MET A 1 -3.63 12.24 -4.90
C MET A 1 -4.69 11.95 -3.85
N LEU A 2 -4.80 12.75 -2.80
CA LEU A 2 -5.92 12.66 -1.86
C LEU A 2 -7.14 13.33 -2.52
N ALA A 3 -8.30 12.67 -2.52
CA ALA A 3 -9.54 13.22 -3.05
C ALA A 3 -9.88 14.56 -2.37
N SER A 4 -10.41 15.52 -3.13
CA SER A 4 -10.82 16.84 -2.63
C SER A 4 -11.88 16.68 -1.52
N ARG A 5 -11.47 16.75 -0.26
CA ARG A 5 -12.37 16.77 0.89
C ARG A 5 -12.85 18.20 1.13
N PRO A 6 -14.16 18.46 1.31
CA PRO A 6 -14.64 19.77 1.73
C PRO A 6 -14.18 20.03 3.17
N GLY A 7 -13.26 20.99 3.35
CA GLY A 7 -12.75 21.40 4.67
C GLY A 7 -11.25 21.70 4.68
N PRO A 8 -10.74 22.32 5.76
CA PRO A 8 -9.30 22.52 5.92
C PRO A 8 -8.59 21.17 6.08
N VAL A 9 -7.35 21.08 5.58
CA VAL A 9 -6.46 19.96 5.90
C VAL A 9 -6.13 20.04 7.39
N VAL A 10 -6.39 18.96 8.14
CA VAL A 10 -6.06 18.84 9.56
C VAL A 10 -4.98 17.78 9.72
N LEU A 11 -3.89 18.10 10.40
CA LEU A 11 -2.75 17.19 10.60
C LEU A 11 -2.52 16.89 12.07
N ASP A 12 -2.40 15.60 12.39
CA ASP A 12 -2.02 15.11 13.71
C ASP A 12 -0.50 14.86 13.78
N GLY A 13 0.19 15.63 14.61
CA GLY A 13 1.63 15.53 14.83
C GLY A 13 2.07 14.44 15.80
N ARG A 14 1.13 13.72 16.43
CA ARG A 14 1.44 12.68 17.42
C ARG A 14 1.93 11.40 16.75
N GLY A 15 2.56 10.53 17.54
CA GLY A 15 2.98 9.21 17.07
C GLY A 15 1.80 8.32 16.70
N GLU A 16 2.08 7.30 15.86
CA GLU A 16 1.09 6.38 15.29
C GLU A 16 0.17 5.73 16.34
N LYS A 17 0.74 5.23 17.44
CA LYS A 17 -0.04 4.63 18.52
C LYS A 17 -1.07 5.58 19.15
N ALA A 18 -0.72 6.85 19.30
CA ALA A 18 -1.64 7.85 19.85
C ALA A 18 -2.70 8.23 18.82
N TYR A 19 -2.32 8.35 17.55
CA TYR A 19 -3.24 8.60 16.43
C TYR A 19 -4.31 7.51 16.33
N TRP A 20 -3.91 6.24 16.37
CA TRP A 20 -4.85 5.11 16.33
C TRP A 20 -5.60 4.87 17.63
N GLY A 21 -5.24 5.54 18.72
CA GLY A 21 -5.84 5.30 20.04
C GLY A 21 -5.40 3.98 20.69
N GLU A 22 -4.30 3.38 20.25
CA GLU A 22 -3.60 2.28 20.95
C GLU A 22 -2.96 2.78 22.25
N ALA A 23 -2.45 4.01 22.24
CA ALA A 23 -1.92 4.70 23.42
C ALA A 23 -2.93 5.77 23.87
N VAL A 24 -3.70 5.46 24.93
CA VAL A 24 -4.71 6.37 25.48
C VAL A 24 -4.12 7.18 26.64
N ASN A 25 -3.86 8.47 26.39
CA ASN A 25 -3.34 9.42 27.36
C ASN A 25 -4.23 10.67 27.51
N ALA A 26 -5.52 10.51 27.22
CA ALA A 26 -6.58 11.50 27.35
C ALA A 26 -7.90 10.80 27.70
N ALA A 27 -9.01 11.55 27.81
CA ALA A 27 -10.32 10.97 28.15
C ALA A 27 -10.82 9.92 27.13
N ARG A 28 -10.32 9.93 25.90
CA ARG A 28 -10.53 8.90 24.87
C ARG A 28 -9.32 8.76 23.95
N GLY A 29 -9.08 7.55 23.43
CA GLY A 29 -8.06 7.29 22.41
C GLY A 29 -8.47 7.86 21.05
N GLY A 30 -7.54 7.90 20.10
CA GLY A 30 -7.83 8.25 18.72
C GLY A 30 -7.35 9.63 18.32
N HIS A 31 -7.98 10.21 17.31
CA HIS A 31 -7.62 11.49 16.69
C HIS A 31 -8.86 12.28 16.25
N ILE A 32 -8.67 13.57 15.92
CA ILE A 32 -9.75 14.42 15.42
C ILE A 32 -10.28 13.81 14.12
N ALA A 33 -11.60 13.69 13.98
CA ALA A 33 -12.18 13.04 12.82
C ALA A 33 -11.71 13.68 11.49
N GLY A 34 -11.23 12.85 10.56
CA GLY A 34 -10.70 13.29 9.27
C GLY A 34 -9.30 13.92 9.29
N ALA A 35 -8.60 13.91 10.43
CA ALA A 35 -7.22 14.36 10.49
C ALA A 35 -6.27 13.34 9.84
N ASP A 36 -5.32 13.83 9.03
CA ASP A 36 -4.28 13.00 8.44
C ASP A 36 -3.13 12.82 9.44
N HIS A 37 -2.60 11.59 9.53
CA HIS A 37 -1.43 11.29 10.35
C HIS A 37 -0.15 11.86 9.72
N PHE A 38 0.50 12.79 10.40
CA PHE A 38 1.74 13.42 9.93
C PHE A 38 2.69 13.63 11.11
N PRO A 39 3.38 12.57 11.56
CA PRO A 39 4.00 12.57 12.87
C PRO A 39 5.27 13.45 12.90
N ALA A 40 5.43 14.17 14.02
CA ALA A 40 6.50 15.17 14.17
C ALA A 40 7.91 14.55 14.18
N ASP A 41 8.07 13.29 14.60
CA ASP A 41 9.34 12.56 14.58
C ASP A 41 9.86 12.32 13.16
N ARG A 42 8.99 11.89 12.23
CA ARG A 42 9.30 11.76 10.80
C ARG A 42 9.72 13.10 10.23
N LEU A 43 9.04 14.17 10.63
CA LEU A 43 9.37 15.52 10.20
C LEU A 43 10.73 15.97 10.75
N ARG A 44 11.04 15.74 12.03
CA ARG A 44 12.35 16.05 12.61
C ARG A 44 13.46 15.33 11.88
N ALA A 45 13.27 14.05 11.57
CA ALA A 45 14.24 13.26 10.81
C ALA A 45 14.45 13.79 9.39
N ALA A 46 13.37 14.22 8.71
CA ALA A 46 13.45 14.83 7.39
C ALA A 46 14.25 16.15 7.44
N VAL A 47 13.94 17.04 8.39
CA VAL A 47 14.64 18.30 8.59
C VAL A 47 16.13 18.07 8.91
N ALA A 48 16.44 17.12 9.80
CA ALA A 48 17.83 16.75 10.11
C ALA A 48 18.59 16.21 8.89
N ALA A 49 17.90 15.57 7.95
CA ALA A 49 18.45 15.09 6.69
C ALA A 49 18.45 16.16 5.57
N GLY A 50 18.14 17.43 5.88
CA GLY A 50 18.07 18.52 4.90
C GLY A 50 16.89 18.42 3.92
N LYS A 51 15.85 17.65 4.26
CA LYS A 51 14.67 17.43 3.43
C LYS A 51 13.49 18.25 3.96
N ALA A 52 12.85 18.99 3.05
CA ALA A 52 11.58 19.64 3.33
C ALA A 52 10.43 18.61 3.18
N LEU A 53 9.77 18.30 4.29
CA LEU A 53 8.55 17.49 4.33
C LEU A 53 7.46 18.33 4.98
N GLY A 54 6.30 18.49 4.34
CA GLY A 54 5.22 19.31 4.90
C GLY A 54 3.87 19.06 4.23
N PRO A 55 2.79 19.69 4.74
CA PRO A 55 1.53 19.76 4.02
C PRO A 55 1.75 20.27 2.60
N GLN A 56 0.85 19.95 1.67
CA GLN A 56 0.86 20.49 0.30
C GLN A 56 0.03 21.78 0.17
N THR A 57 -0.87 22.03 1.10
CA THR A 57 -1.79 23.17 1.10
C THR A 57 -1.43 24.20 2.17
N GLU A 58 -1.50 25.49 1.82
CA GLU A 58 -1.34 26.57 2.80
C GLU A 58 -2.50 26.58 3.80
N GLY A 59 -2.25 27.04 5.02
CA GLY A 59 -3.30 27.19 6.03
C GLY A 59 -3.85 25.86 6.57
N ALA A 60 -3.13 24.75 6.39
CA ALA A 60 -3.39 23.51 7.11
C ALA A 60 -3.47 23.78 8.62
N ILE A 61 -4.39 23.12 9.29
CA ILE A 61 -4.53 23.17 10.75
C ILE A 61 -3.72 22.01 11.33
N VAL A 62 -2.81 22.30 12.23
CA VAL A 62 -1.94 21.31 12.86
C VAL A 62 -2.24 21.24 14.34
N TYR A 63 -2.20 20.04 14.90
CA TYR A 63 -2.34 19.84 16.33
C TYR A 63 -1.44 18.69 16.79
N ALA A 64 -1.23 18.61 18.10
CA ALA A 64 -0.53 17.50 18.72
C ALA A 64 -1.23 17.14 20.04
N ARG A 65 -0.49 16.74 21.08
CA ARG A 65 -1.09 16.36 22.37
C ARG A 65 -1.78 17.55 23.04
N ASP A 66 -1.06 18.66 23.14
CA ASP A 66 -1.42 19.87 23.86
C ASP A 66 -0.78 21.09 23.18
N ALA A 67 -0.88 22.26 23.81
CA ALA A 67 -0.38 23.51 23.27
C ALA A 67 1.14 23.51 23.04
N VAL A 68 1.92 22.92 23.94
CA VAL A 68 3.38 22.90 23.85
C VAL A 68 3.81 22.03 22.68
N ASP A 69 3.28 20.80 22.62
CA ASP A 69 3.55 19.88 21.52
C ASP A 69 3.06 20.47 20.17
N GLY A 70 1.90 21.14 20.17
CA GLY A 70 1.29 21.73 18.97
C GLY A 70 2.10 22.90 18.41
N ILE A 71 2.59 23.80 19.27
CA ILE A 71 3.44 24.93 18.86
C ILE A 71 4.80 24.43 18.37
N ALA A 72 5.39 23.44 19.03
CA ALA A 72 6.64 22.83 18.59
C ALA A 72 6.48 22.20 17.20
N TYR A 73 5.37 21.52 16.96
CA TYR A 73 5.06 20.89 15.68
C TYR A 73 4.82 21.92 14.56
N MET A 74 4.06 22.99 14.82
CA MET A 74 3.91 24.13 13.89
C MET A 74 5.26 24.75 13.54
N THR A 75 6.13 24.96 14.54
CA THR A 75 7.46 25.54 14.37
C THR A 75 8.33 24.67 13.49
N LEU A 76 8.29 23.36 13.70
CA LEU A 76 9.03 22.39 12.90
C LEU A 76 8.59 22.39 11.42
N ILE A 77 7.29 22.47 11.14
CA ILE A 77 6.77 22.57 9.77
C ILE A 77 7.23 23.89 9.13
N THR A 78 7.03 25.00 9.84
CA THR A 78 7.39 26.34 9.34
C THR A 78 8.89 26.44 9.07
N ALA A 79 9.74 25.97 9.99
CA ALA A 79 11.19 25.99 9.82
C ALA A 79 11.68 25.01 8.74
N GLY A 80 11.07 23.83 8.65
CA GLY A 80 11.47 22.80 7.69
C GLY A 80 11.02 23.06 6.26
N THR A 81 10.00 23.90 6.05
CA THR A 81 9.36 24.07 4.73
C THR A 81 9.09 25.51 4.31
N GLY A 82 9.19 26.49 5.22
CA GLY A 82 8.80 27.88 4.99
C GLY A 82 7.29 28.11 4.87
N ARG A 83 6.46 27.07 5.04
CA ARG A 83 5.02 27.14 4.85
C ARG A 83 4.31 27.69 6.08
N ARG A 84 3.19 28.38 5.87
CA ARG A 84 2.34 28.85 6.97
C ARG A 84 1.23 27.85 7.25
N VAL A 85 1.21 27.37 8.49
CA VAL A 85 0.14 26.54 9.04
C VAL A 85 -0.48 27.23 10.25
N ARG A 86 -1.71 26.85 10.60
CA ARG A 86 -2.39 27.31 11.82
C ARG A 86 -2.31 26.21 12.86
N VAL A 87 -2.05 26.56 14.11
CA VAL A 87 -2.08 25.58 15.21
C VAL A 87 -3.44 25.58 15.87
N TYR A 88 -4.00 24.40 16.17
CA TYR A 88 -5.06 24.25 17.17
C TYR A 88 -4.40 23.95 18.53
N PRO A 89 -4.32 24.93 19.45
CA PRO A 89 -3.51 24.80 20.67
C PRO A 89 -4.12 23.87 21.71
N GLY A 90 -5.43 23.62 21.67
CA GLY A 90 -6.08 22.67 22.58
C GLY A 90 -5.57 21.24 22.44
N GLY A 91 -5.08 20.90 21.24
CA GLY A 91 -4.55 19.58 20.94
C GLY A 91 -5.58 18.48 21.14
N TRP A 92 -5.09 17.24 21.18
CA TRP A 92 -5.93 16.09 21.48
C TRP A 92 -6.46 16.12 22.91
N ALA A 93 -5.71 16.67 23.87
CA ALA A 93 -6.11 16.71 25.27
C ALA A 93 -7.44 17.45 25.48
N GLU A 94 -7.60 18.64 24.88
CA GLU A 94 -8.85 19.40 24.93
C GLU A 94 -9.96 18.72 24.13
N TRP A 95 -9.66 18.31 22.89
CA TRP A 95 -10.66 17.70 22.00
C TRP A 95 -11.23 16.38 22.55
N ALA A 96 -10.39 15.57 23.18
CA ALA A 96 -10.77 14.30 23.77
C ALA A 96 -11.61 14.48 25.04
N ALA A 97 -11.43 15.58 25.78
CA ALA A 97 -12.18 15.85 27.01
C ALA A 97 -13.68 16.09 26.74
N ASN A 98 -14.04 16.55 25.54
CA ASN A 98 -15.43 16.71 25.13
C ASN A 98 -15.93 15.49 24.34
N GLY A 99 -16.62 14.58 25.03
CA GLY A 99 -17.21 13.38 24.44
C GLY A 99 -18.17 13.62 23.26
N GLY A 100 -18.73 14.83 23.13
CA GLY A 100 -19.62 15.22 22.03
C GLY A 100 -18.91 15.64 20.74
N LEU A 101 -17.59 15.88 20.76
CA LEU A 101 -16.82 16.22 19.56
C LEU A 101 -16.51 14.97 18.73
N PRO A 102 -16.49 15.06 17.39
CA PRO A 102 -16.23 13.92 16.52
C PRO A 102 -14.76 13.48 16.60
N ALA A 103 -14.55 12.18 16.68
CA ALA A 103 -13.24 11.57 16.81
C ALA A 103 -13.19 10.25 16.06
N ASP A 104 -12.10 10.03 15.34
CA ASP A 104 -11.78 8.76 14.71
C ASP A 104 -10.83 7.97 15.63
N ALA A 105 -10.79 6.65 15.45
CA ALA A 105 -9.92 5.76 16.21
C ALA A 105 -10.09 5.85 17.75
N VAL A 106 -11.32 6.15 18.20
CA VAL A 106 -11.71 6.16 19.61
C VAL A 106 -11.53 4.77 20.22
N SER A 107 -10.30 4.56 20.67
CA SER A 107 -9.78 3.41 21.40
C SER A 107 -9.77 2.09 20.62
N TYR A 108 -9.27 2.13 19.37
CA TYR A 108 -8.81 1.04 18.48
C TYR A 108 -9.35 -0.42 18.63
N PRO A 109 -10.05 -0.99 17.62
CA PRO A 109 -10.56 -2.39 17.61
C PRO A 109 -9.52 -3.50 17.27
N PRO A 110 -9.74 -4.78 17.64
CA PRO A 110 -8.77 -5.87 17.47
C PRO A 110 -8.66 -6.43 16.02
N PRO A 111 -7.47 -6.89 15.59
CA PRO A 111 -7.29 -7.51 14.27
C PRO A 111 -7.96 -8.89 14.14
N PRO A 112 -8.50 -9.26 12.95
CA PRO A 112 -9.13 -10.56 12.71
C PRO A 112 -8.10 -11.71 12.64
N PRO A 113 -8.46 -12.98 12.94
CA PRO A 113 -7.55 -14.12 12.79
C PRO A 113 -7.22 -14.38 11.32
N ALA A 114 -5.95 -14.74 11.05
CA ALA A 114 -5.47 -15.02 9.71
C ALA A 114 -6.22 -16.20 9.06
N SER A 115 -6.59 -16.05 7.79
CA SER A 115 -7.08 -17.19 6.99
C SER A 115 -5.91 -18.10 6.63
N PRO A 116 -6.04 -19.44 6.68
CA PRO A 116 -5.00 -20.34 6.21
C PRO A 116 -4.77 -20.12 4.72
N THR A 117 -3.51 -19.85 4.34
CA THR A 117 -3.11 -19.74 2.94
C THR A 117 -3.39 -21.08 2.24
N PRO A 118 -4.22 -21.13 1.19
CA PRO A 118 -4.37 -22.36 0.42
C PRO A 118 -3.01 -22.73 -0.19
N PRO A 119 -2.65 -24.03 -0.26
CA PRO A 119 -1.40 -24.43 -0.88
C PRO A 119 -1.35 -23.88 -2.30
N ARG A 120 -0.29 -23.12 -2.60
CA ARG A 120 -0.01 -22.64 -3.96
C ARG A 120 -0.03 -23.87 -4.87
N ALA A 121 -0.98 -23.93 -5.80
CA ALA A 121 -1.00 -24.98 -6.80
C ALA A 121 0.38 -25.02 -7.47
N ALA A 122 1.02 -26.19 -7.44
CA ALA A 122 2.29 -26.40 -8.09
C ALA A 122 2.13 -25.98 -9.57
N ALA A 123 3.08 -25.17 -10.07
CA ALA A 123 3.11 -24.88 -11.50
C ALA A 123 3.17 -26.22 -12.26
N PRO A 124 2.41 -26.37 -13.37
CA PRO A 124 2.50 -27.58 -14.17
C PRO A 124 3.96 -27.78 -14.57
N ALA A 125 4.45 -29.02 -14.45
CA ALA A 125 5.81 -29.34 -14.84
C ALA A 125 6.05 -28.94 -16.31
N PRO A 126 7.21 -28.37 -16.65
CA PRO A 126 7.51 -28.03 -18.04
C PRO A 126 7.42 -29.30 -18.89
N VAL A 127 6.63 -29.22 -19.97
CA VAL A 127 6.46 -30.35 -20.89
C VAL A 127 7.83 -30.63 -21.54
N PRO A 128 8.40 -31.85 -21.42
CA PRO A 128 9.72 -32.12 -21.95
C PRO A 128 9.73 -31.96 -23.47
N TRP A 129 10.65 -31.16 -24.01
CA TRP A 129 10.78 -30.86 -25.46
C TRP A 129 10.85 -32.11 -26.35
N ARG A 130 11.32 -33.25 -25.80
CA ARG A 130 11.33 -34.55 -26.48
C ARG A 130 9.94 -35.01 -26.94
N TYR A 131 8.88 -34.65 -26.21
CA TYR A 131 7.50 -34.96 -26.61
C TYR A 131 6.98 -34.05 -27.73
N VAL A 132 7.46 -32.81 -27.80
CA VAL A 132 7.16 -31.88 -28.90
C VAL A 132 7.90 -32.29 -30.18
N ALA A 133 9.14 -32.75 -30.05
CA ALA A 133 9.92 -33.24 -31.18
C ALA A 133 9.37 -34.58 -31.72
N ALA A 134 8.95 -35.50 -30.84
CA ALA A 134 8.45 -36.81 -31.26
C ALA A 134 7.15 -36.74 -32.10
N THR A 135 6.24 -35.81 -31.79
CA THR A 135 5.00 -35.63 -32.58
C THR A 135 5.26 -34.98 -33.93
N GLY A 136 6.20 -34.03 -34.02
CA GLY A 136 6.60 -33.42 -35.29
C GLY A 136 7.34 -34.39 -36.21
N VAL A 137 8.25 -35.20 -35.65
CA VAL A 137 9.04 -36.18 -36.43
C VAL A 137 8.16 -37.34 -36.90
N MET A 138 7.28 -37.88 -36.05
CA MET A 138 6.41 -39.00 -36.43
C MET A 138 5.37 -38.61 -37.48
N GLY A 139 4.84 -37.38 -37.44
CA GLY A 139 3.94 -36.85 -38.48
C GLY A 139 4.62 -36.72 -39.85
N ALA A 140 5.88 -36.29 -39.89
CA ALA A 140 6.66 -36.15 -41.13
C ALA A 140 7.03 -37.52 -41.74
N PHE A 141 7.41 -38.50 -40.91
CA PHE A 141 7.76 -39.84 -41.38
C PHE A 141 6.55 -40.60 -41.93
N LEU A 142 5.37 -40.50 -41.29
CA LEU A 142 4.16 -41.19 -41.76
C LEU A 142 3.70 -40.66 -43.13
N GLY A 143 3.78 -39.34 -43.35
CA GLY A 143 3.46 -38.72 -44.64
C GLY A 143 4.38 -39.19 -45.77
N VAL A 144 5.70 -39.28 -45.52
CA VAL A 144 6.68 -39.72 -46.52
C VAL A 144 6.52 -41.21 -46.86
N VAL A 145 6.25 -42.07 -45.87
CA VAL A 145 6.04 -43.51 -46.09
C VAL A 145 4.78 -43.78 -46.91
N LEU A 146 3.68 -43.07 -46.65
CA LEU A 146 2.44 -43.20 -47.42
C LEU A 146 2.62 -42.78 -48.89
N VAL A 147 3.33 -41.68 -49.14
CA VAL A 147 3.64 -41.23 -50.51
C VAL A 147 4.52 -42.23 -51.25
N MET A 148 5.56 -42.77 -50.60
CA MET A 148 6.46 -43.76 -51.18
C MET A 148 5.77 -45.10 -51.46
N ALA A 149 4.85 -45.54 -50.59
CA ALA A 149 4.08 -46.77 -50.79
C ALA A 149 3.11 -46.65 -51.98
N ALA A 150 2.42 -45.51 -52.12
CA ALA A 150 1.55 -45.23 -53.26
C ALA A 150 2.31 -45.22 -54.59
N LEU A 151 3.52 -44.63 -54.61
CA LEU A 151 4.38 -44.61 -55.79
C LEU A 151 4.95 -45.99 -56.17
N ARG A 152 5.10 -46.90 -55.20
CA ARG A 152 5.67 -48.26 -55.44
C ARG A 152 4.63 -49.27 -55.91
N MET A 153 3.36 -49.14 -55.50
CA MET A 153 2.24 -49.95 -55.99
C MET A 153 1.99 -49.80 -57.50
N PHE A 154 2.50 -48.72 -58.11
CA PHE A 154 2.36 -48.44 -59.54
C PHE A 154 3.55 -48.92 -60.40
N LYS A 155 4.55 -49.63 -59.86
CA LYS A 155 5.72 -50.05 -60.64
C LYS A 155 5.55 -51.47 -61.23
N PRO A 156 5.52 -51.64 -62.57
CA PRO A 156 5.16 -52.91 -63.22
C PRO A 156 6.34 -53.90 -63.31
N ARG A 157 6.04 -55.15 -62.92
CA ARG A 157 6.51 -56.51 -63.34
C ARG A 157 7.93 -56.71 -63.92
N LYS A 158 8.52 -57.89 -63.61
CA LYS A 158 8.85 -58.95 -64.59
C LYS A 158 9.25 -60.27 -63.89
N ALA A 159 8.84 -61.39 -64.48
CA ALA A 159 9.11 -62.75 -64.03
C ALA A 159 10.14 -63.41 -64.95
N ALA A 160 11.14 -64.07 -64.36
CA ALA A 160 11.90 -65.21 -64.89
C ALA A 160 12.62 -65.87 -63.71
#